data_AF-A0A0B3RVN6-F1
#
_entry.id   AF-A0A0B3RVN6-F1
#
_cell.length_a   1.000
_cell.length_b   1.000
_cell.length_c   1.000
_cell.angle_alpha   90.00
_cell.angle_beta   90.00
_cell.angle_gamma   90.00
#
_symmetry.space_group_name_H-M   'P 1'
#
loop_
_entity.id
_entity.type
_entity.pdbx_description
1 polymer ?
#
loop_
_entity_poly.entity_id
_entity_poly.type
_entity_poly.pdbx_seq_one_letter_code
_entity_poly.pdbx_strand_id
1 'polypeptide(L)'
;MDRLALYLTLMSGSGIAGTLLIVFFAFNWYSWTAIAVAAGIGLVTAWPSARMVSKYIKDNDPLFHRREPKGILPDPSGPEL
;
A
#
# COMPACT_ATOMS: atom_id res chain seq x y z
N MET A 1 9.08 4.34 -6.05
CA MET A 1 7.76 4.40 -5.37
C MET A 1 7.18 5.73 -5.77
N ASP A 2 6.20 5.74 -6.65
CA ASP A 2 5.49 6.96 -7.03
C ASP A 2 4.89 7.63 -5.81
N ARG A 3 4.69 8.94 -5.91
CA ARG A 3 3.96 9.74 -4.91
C ARG A 3 2.60 9.11 -4.55
N LEU A 4 1.92 8.52 -5.54
CA LEU A 4 0.68 7.78 -5.36
C LEU A 4 0.84 6.59 -4.39
N ALA A 5 1.89 5.79 -4.54
CA ALA A 5 2.15 4.64 -3.68
C ALA A 5 2.40 5.07 -2.23
N LEU A 6 3.09 6.20 -2.01
CA LEU A 6 3.30 6.77 -0.68
C LEU A 6 1.99 7.15 0.02
N TYR A 7 1.06 7.83 -0.67
CA TYR A 7 -0.25 8.13 -0.08
C TYR A 7 -1.07 6.87 0.22
N LEU A 8 -0.98 5.86 -0.66
CA LEU A 8 -1.63 4.56 -0.47
C LEU A 8 -1.03 3.75 0.69
N THR A 9 0.26 3.88 1.00
CA THR A 9 0.85 3.18 2.16
C THR A 9 0.22 3.62 3.48
N LEU A 10 -0.01 4.92 3.65
CA LEU A 10 -0.60 5.45 4.89
C LEU A 10 -2.05 5.00 5.04
N MET A 11 -2.82 5.05 3.95
CA MET A 11 -4.22 4.67 3.93
C MET A 11 -4.41 3.16 4.09
N SER A 12 -3.54 2.36 3.45
CA SER A 12 -3.61 0.90 3.56
C SER A 12 -3.11 0.40 4.91
N GLY A 13 -2.05 1.00 5.47
CA GLY A 13 -1.55 0.64 6.79
C GLY A 13 -2.57 0.90 7.89
N SER A 14 -3.21 2.08 7.89
CA SER A 14 -4.26 2.41 8.86
C SER A 14 -5.51 1.55 8.69
N GLY A 15 -5.92 1.29 7.44
CA GLY A 15 -7.04 0.41 7.12
C GLY A 15 -6.82 -1.03 7.61
N ILE A 16 -5.69 -1.64 7.27
CA ILE A 16 -5.37 -3.03 7.66
C ILE A 16 -5.23 -3.15 9.18
N ALA A 17 -4.52 -2.22 9.83
CA ALA A 17 -4.37 -2.20 11.28
C ALA A 17 -5.75 -2.07 11.98
N GLY A 18 -6.60 -1.17 11.50
CA GLY A 18 -7.95 -0.97 12.03
C GLY A 18 -8.84 -2.20 11.85
N THR A 19 -8.83 -2.82 10.68
CA THR A 19 -9.60 -4.05 10.43
C THR A 19 -9.13 -5.19 11.34
N LEU A 20 -7.82 -5.40 11.49
CA LEU A 20 -7.28 -6.42 12.40
C LEU A 20 -7.67 -6.17 13.85
N LEU A 21 -7.64 -4.91 14.31
CA LEU A 21 -8.10 -4.53 15.64
C LEU A 21 -9.57 -4.87 15.87
N ILE A 22 -10.44 -4.53 14.91
CA ILE A 22 -11.88 -4.85 14.98
C ILE A 22 -12.08 -6.37 15.06
N VAL A 23 -11.34 -7.14 14.26
CA VAL A 23 -11.39 -8.61 14.30
C VAL A 23 -10.95 -9.13 15.66
N PHE A 24 -9.83 -8.66 16.22
CA PHE A 24 -9.37 -9.10 17.54
C PHE A 24 -10.36 -8.76 18.66
N PHE A 25 -10.98 -7.59 18.62
CA PHE A 25 -12.02 -7.24 19.58
C PHE A 25 -13.30 -8.06 19.39
N ALA A 26 -13.66 -8.40 18.16
CA ALA A 26 -14.79 -9.31 17.87
C ALA A 26 -14.56 -10.72 18.45
N PHE A 27 -13.31 -11.18 18.52
CA PHE A 27 -12.92 -12.43 19.19
C PHE A 27 -12.74 -12.30 20.71
N ASN A 28 -13.22 -11.20 21.32
CA ASN A 28 -13.12 -10.91 22.75
C ASN A 28 -11.66 -10.77 23.24
N TRP A 29 -10.71 -10.51 22.33
CA TRP A 29 -9.29 -10.43 22.62
C TRP A 29 -8.87 -8.99 22.92
N TYR A 30 -9.14 -8.55 24.15
CA TYR A 30 -8.86 -7.18 24.63
C TYR A 30 -7.48 -7.02 25.27
N SER A 31 -6.48 -7.73 24.76
CA SER A 31 -5.11 -7.64 25.29
C SER A 31 -4.32 -6.54 24.58
N TRP A 32 -3.43 -5.87 25.31
CA TRP A 32 -2.44 -4.94 24.73
C TRP A 32 -1.57 -5.63 23.67
N THR A 33 -1.36 -6.94 23.78
CA THR A 33 -0.65 -7.74 22.77
C THR A 33 -1.40 -7.79 21.44
N ALA A 34 -2.73 -7.86 21.45
CA ALA A 34 -3.53 -7.86 20.23
C ALA A 34 -3.41 -6.53 19.48
N ILE A 35 -3.39 -5.42 20.21
CA ILE A 35 -3.18 -4.07 19.65
C ILE A 35 -1.78 -3.97 19.03
N ALA A 36 -0.74 -4.41 19.75
CA ALA A 36 0.63 -4.39 19.25
C ALA A 36 0.82 -5.26 18.00
N VAL A 37 0.21 -6.44 17.97
CA VAL A 37 0.26 -7.35 16.81
C VAL A 37 -0.50 -6.77 15.62
N ALA A 38 -1.69 -6.20 15.82
CA ALA A 38 -2.45 -5.56 14.74
C ALA A 38 -1.69 -4.37 14.14
N ALA A 39 -1.10 -3.52 14.99
CA ALA A 39 -0.28 -2.39 14.55
C ALA A 39 0.99 -2.86 13.81
N GLY A 40 1.67 -3.89 14.34
CA GLY A 40 2.85 -4.47 13.72
C GLY A 40 2.56 -5.06 12.34
N ILE A 41 1.49 -5.86 12.22
CA ILE A 41 1.07 -6.44 10.95
C ILE A 41 0.67 -5.33 9.97
N GLY A 42 -0.09 -4.33 10.42
CA GLY A 42 -0.49 -3.18 9.60
C GLY A 42 0.70 -2.43 9.01
N LEU A 43 1.74 -2.16 9.80
CA LEU A 43 2.95 -1.49 9.32
C LEU A 43 3.74 -2.32 8.33
N VAL A 44 3.92 -3.62 8.60
CA VAL A 44 4.65 -4.52 7.70
C VAL A 44 3.91 -4.72 6.38
N THR A 45 2.59 -4.83 6.43
CA THR A 45 1.75 -5.07 5.24
C THR A 45 1.41 -3.80 4.45
N ALA A 46 1.53 -2.61 5.05
CA ALA A 46 1.27 -1.33 4.41
C ALA A 46 2.07 -1.12 3.11
N TRP A 47 3.35 -1.51 3.11
CA TRP A 47 4.21 -1.36 1.95
C TRP A 47 3.85 -2.30 0.78
N PRO A 48 3.74 -3.62 0.97
CA PRO A 48 3.35 -4.52 -0.11
C PRO A 48 1.92 -4.28 -0.60
N SER A 49 0.98 -3.97 0.29
CA SER A 49 -0.41 -3.70 -0.10
C SER A 49 -0.52 -2.46 -0.97
N ALA A 50 0.11 -1.35 -0.59
CA ALA A 50 0.10 -0.12 -1.37
C ALA A 50 0.78 -0.28 -2.72
N ARG A 51 1.85 -1.08 -2.81
CA ARG A 51 2.51 -1.38 -4.07
C ARG A 51 1.61 -2.19 -5.01
N MET A 52 0.92 -3.20 -4.48
CA MET A 52 -0.04 -3.99 -5.26
C MET A 52 -1.21 -3.14 -5.74
N VAL A 53 -1.80 -2.33 -4.87
CA VAL A 53 -2.93 -1.46 -5.23
C VAL A 53 -2.49 -0.37 -6.22
N SER A 54 -1.31 0.23 -6.04
CA SER A 54 -0.76 1.18 -7.01
C SER A 54 -0.57 0.53 -8.39
N LYS A 55 -0.03 -0.69 -8.44
CA LYS A 55 0.13 -1.43 -9.71
C LYS A 55 -1.24 -1.74 -10.34
N TYR A 56 -2.21 -2.17 -9.53
CA TYR A 56 -3.57 -2.45 -10.00
C TYR A 56 -4.25 -1.20 -10.58
N ILE A 57 -4.14 -0.05 -9.90
CA ILE A 57 -4.69 1.22 -10.41
C ILE A 57 -4.02 1.61 -11.72
N LYS A 58 -2.68 1.54 -11.80
CA LYS A 58 -1.92 1.86 -13.02
C LYS A 58 -2.23 0.92 -14.18
N ASP A 59 -2.49 -0.36 -13.93
CA ASP A 59 -2.80 -1.35 -14.97
C ASP A 59 -4.27 -1.24 -15.46
N ASN A 60 -5.19 -0.70 -14.65
CA ASN A 60 -6.61 -0.52 -15.01
C ASN A 60 -6.97 0.88 -15.51
N ASP A 61 -6.06 1.85 -15.45
CA ASP A 61 -6.33 3.21 -15.89
C ASP A 61 -6.07 3.36 -17.41
N PRO A 62 -7.11 3.53 -18.25
CA PRO A 62 -6.96 3.63 -19.70
C PRO A 62 -6.30 4.94 -20.16
N LEU A 63 -6.23 5.96 -19.30
CA LEU A 63 -5.49 7.19 -19.56
C LEU A 63 -4.02 7.08 -19.12
N PHE A 64 -3.67 6.04 -18.36
CA PHE A 64 -2.31 5.77 -17.90
C PHE A 64 -1.49 5.15 -19.03
N HIS A 65 -0.94 6.01 -19.89
CA HIS A 65 -0.01 5.62 -20.93
C HIS A 65 1.31 5.21 -20.28
N ARG A 66 1.50 3.92 -20.01
CA ARG A 66 2.81 3.36 -19.68
C ARG A 66 3.72 3.61 -20.88
N ARG A 67 4.51 4.69 -20.84
CA ARG A 67 5.52 4.95 -21.87
C ARG A 67 6.46 3.75 -21.87
N GLU A 68 6.46 3.00 -22.96
CA GLU A 68 7.50 2.00 -23.21
C GLU A 68 8.86 2.72 -23.17
N PRO A 69 9.83 2.22 -22.41
CA PRO A 69 11.12 2.87 -22.28
C PRO A 69 11.78 2.93 -23.66
N LYS A 70 11.80 4.12 -24.27
CA LYS A 70 12.47 4.37 -25.54
C LYS A 70 13.96 4.56 -25.26
N GLY A 71 14.65 3.47 -24.93
CA GLY A 71 16.09 3.46 -24.68
C GLY A 71 16.53 2.62 -23.48
N ILE A 72 17.85 2.43 -23.36
CA ILE A 72 18.52 1.66 -22.30
C ILE A 72 18.50 2.43 -20.96
N LEU A 73 18.25 3.74 -20.99
CA LEU A 73 18.24 4.62 -19.82
C LEU A 73 16.80 5.12 -19.55
N PRO A 74 16.30 5.03 -18.30
CA PRO A 74 15.07 5.70 -17.89
C PRO A 74 15.22 7.22 -18.06
N ASP A 75 14.25 7.87 -18.70
CA ASP A 75 14.21 9.33 -18.85
C ASP A 75 14.14 10.01 -17.46
N PRO A 76 15.16 10.79 -17.04
CA PRO A 76 15.19 11.44 -15.72
C PRO A 76 14.06 12.44 -15.49
N SER A 77 13.40 12.88 -16.56
CA SER A 77 12.36 13.91 -16.54
C SER A 77 10.93 13.32 -16.59
N GLY A 78 10.82 12.00 -16.70
CA GLY A 78 9.54 11.29 -16.74
C GLY A 78 8.93 11.08 -15.35
N PRO A 79 7.59 10.99 -15.23
CA PRO A 79 6.96 10.54 -13.99
C PRO A 79 7.49 9.17 -13.60
N GLU A 80 7.89 9.07 -12.34
CA GLU A 80 8.67 7.98 -11.75
C GLU A 80 7.95 6.62 -11.86
N LEU A 81 8.70 5.55 -12.19
CA LEU A 81 8.19 4.17 -12.40
C LEU A 81 7.65 3.48 -11.12
#